data_AF-A0A2T0LID4-F1
#
_entry.id   AF-A0A2T0LID4-F1
#
_cell.length_a   1.000
_cell.length_b   1.000
_cell.length_c   1.000
_cell.angle_alpha   90.00
_cell.angle_beta   90.00
_cell.angle_gamma   90.00
#
_symmetry.space_group_name_H-M   'P 1'
#
loop_
_entity.id
_entity.type
_entity.pdbx_description
1 polymer ?
#
loop_
_entity_poly.entity_id
_entity_poly.type
_entity_poly.pdbx_seq_one_letter_code
_entity_poly.pdbx_strand_id
1 'polypeptide(L)'
;MAAQELIADIGVEMSRFPTAAHLVSWSKFCPQTHESAGRKKGKGRGKGNRWLAGTLARIVFSVSKADTFLGERYRRIARRRGKSKALVAAGNSVLTVVYQLLSDPQAHFRDLGADYDGTRINKDRRARSLASQLQAPTGQKIIIPHGKAVLVEPETA
;
A
#
# COMPACT_ATOMS: atom_id res chain seq x y z
N MET A 1 17.63 6.68 16.81
CA MET A 1 18.06 5.27 16.78
C MET A 1 17.54 4.52 15.56
N ALA A 2 16.23 4.47 15.27
CA ALA A 2 15.71 3.67 14.15
C ALA A 2 16.29 4.03 12.75
N ALA A 3 16.61 5.30 12.50
CA ALA A 3 17.25 5.72 11.24
C ALA A 3 18.67 5.15 11.09
N GLN A 4 19.47 5.18 12.15
CA GLN A 4 20.85 4.66 12.14
C GLN A 4 20.86 3.14 11.97
N GLU A 5 19.97 2.41 12.64
CA GLU A 5 19.80 0.98 12.48
C GLU A 5 19.42 0.61 11.04
N LEU A 6 18.50 1.38 10.45
CA LEU A 6 18.06 1.15 9.07
C LEU A 6 19.22 1.38 8.09
N ILE A 7 19.98 2.48 8.24
CA ILE A 7 21.15 2.78 7.42
C ILE A 7 22.25 1.73 7.60
N ALA A 8 22.46 1.22 8.81
CA ALA A 8 23.43 0.15 9.06
C ALA A 8 23.06 -1.14 8.32
N ASP A 9 21.77 -1.46 8.20
CA ASP A 9 21.28 -2.65 7.50
C ASP A 9 21.25 -2.51 5.97
N ILE A 10 20.87 -1.34 5.44
CA ILE A 10 20.64 -1.15 3.98
C ILE A 10 21.77 -0.37 3.28
N GLY A 11 22.59 0.37 4.03
CA GLY A 11 23.58 1.32 3.52
C GLY A 11 23.00 2.69 3.16
N VAL A 12 23.87 3.61 2.75
CA VAL A 12 23.49 4.93 2.20
C VAL A 12 23.54 4.96 0.67
N GLU A 13 24.19 3.96 0.06
CA GLU A 13 24.42 3.88 -1.37
C GLU A 13 23.27 3.09 -2.01
N MET A 14 22.38 3.78 -2.74
CA MET A 14 21.19 3.19 -3.33
C MET A 14 21.39 2.64 -4.76
N SER A 15 22.53 2.89 -5.43
CA SER A 15 22.80 2.30 -6.77
C SER A 15 22.93 0.78 -6.74
N ARG A 16 23.22 0.18 -5.57
CA ARG A 16 23.08 -1.26 -5.30
C ARG A 16 21.68 -1.81 -5.60
N PHE A 17 20.65 -0.98 -5.55
CA PHE A 17 19.27 -1.33 -5.86
C PHE A 17 18.78 -0.53 -7.07
N PRO A 18 18.55 -1.17 -8.24
CA PRO A 18 18.12 -0.46 -9.44
C PRO A 18 16.81 0.33 -9.27
N THR A 19 15.92 -0.12 -8.36
CA THR A 19 14.70 0.59 -7.99
C THR A 19 14.35 0.35 -6.52
N ALA A 20 13.48 1.19 -5.95
CA ALA A 20 12.90 0.98 -4.62
C ALA A 20 12.28 -0.42 -4.45
N ALA A 21 11.69 -0.98 -5.51
CA ALA A 21 11.10 -2.31 -5.48
C ALA A 21 12.14 -3.41 -5.22
N HIS A 22 13.39 -3.22 -5.68
CA HIS A 22 14.49 -4.14 -5.40
C HIS A 22 14.87 -4.11 -3.92
N LEU A 23 14.99 -2.92 -3.30
CA LEU A 23 15.24 -2.79 -1.86
C LEU A 23 14.14 -3.45 -1.03
N VAL A 24 12.88 -3.22 -1.40
CA VAL A 24 11.72 -3.81 -0.73
C VAL A 24 11.70 -5.34 -0.86
N SER A 25 12.00 -5.86 -2.05
CA SER A 25 12.06 -7.30 -2.32
C SER A 25 13.19 -7.97 -1.55
N TRP A 26 14.37 -7.35 -1.53
CA TRP A 26 15.53 -7.78 -0.75
C TRP A 26 15.20 -7.85 0.76
N SER A 27 14.53 -6.81 1.28
CA SER A 27 14.07 -6.74 2.68
C SER A 27 12.94 -7.72 3.02
N LYS A 28 12.37 -8.39 2.01
CA LYS A 28 11.19 -9.28 2.11
C LYS A 28 9.93 -8.57 2.60
N PHE A 29 9.77 -7.27 2.33
CA PHE A 29 8.54 -6.50 2.62
C PHE A 29 7.61 -6.37 1.40
N CYS A 30 7.73 -7.28 0.43
CA CYS A 30 6.82 -7.43 -0.69
C CYS A 30 5.90 -8.65 -0.51
N PRO A 31 4.76 -8.71 -1.23
CA PRO A 31 4.08 -9.97 -1.47
C PRO A 31 5.06 -10.99 -2.07
N GLN A 32 4.91 -12.26 -1.69
CA GLN A 32 5.71 -13.34 -2.25
C GLN A 32 4.80 -14.31 -2.99
N THR A 33 5.19 -14.64 -4.21
CA THR A 33 4.61 -15.75 -4.97
C THR A 33 5.34 -17.01 -4.57
N HIS A 34 4.62 -18.00 -4.05
CA HIS A 34 5.17 -19.30 -3.71
C HIS A 34 4.44 -20.36 -4.52
N GLU A 35 4.91 -20.57 -5.74
CA GLU A 35 4.33 -21.50 -6.71
C GLU A 35 5.36 -22.54 -7.12
N SER A 36 4.94 -23.80 -7.23
CA SER A 36 5.75 -24.89 -7.76
C SER A 36 4.85 -25.77 -8.63
N ALA A 37 5.28 -26.09 -9.85
CA ALA A 37 4.49 -26.88 -10.81
C ALA A 37 3.04 -26.37 -10.99
N GLY A 38 2.86 -25.05 -11.12
CA GLY A 38 1.54 -24.42 -11.31
C GLY A 38 0.62 -24.41 -10.08
N ARG A 39 1.08 -24.92 -8.92
CA ARG A 39 0.30 -24.93 -7.68
C ARG A 39 0.77 -23.82 -6.73
N LYS A 40 -0.18 -22.97 -6.33
CA LYS A 40 0.00 -21.97 -5.26
C LYS A 40 0.09 -22.65 -3.91
N LYS A 41 1.17 -22.36 -3.18
CA LYS A 41 1.36 -22.78 -1.79
C LYS A 41 1.13 -21.59 -0.87
N GLY A 42 0.34 -21.79 0.18
CA GLY A 42 0.17 -20.79 1.22
C GLY A 42 1.47 -20.61 1.99
N LYS A 43 2.09 -19.44 1.90
CA LYS A 43 3.24 -19.09 2.75
C LYS A 43 3.08 -17.66 3.27
N GLY A 44 3.59 -17.45 4.49
CA GLY A 44 3.73 -16.12 5.06
C GLY A 44 4.80 -15.29 4.34
N ARG A 45 5.09 -14.12 4.89
CA ARG A 45 6.20 -13.27 4.43
C ARG A 45 7.52 -14.05 4.43
N GLY A 46 8.39 -13.79 3.46
CA GLY A 46 9.74 -14.34 3.45
C GLY A 46 10.53 -13.96 4.69
N LYS A 47 11.45 -14.83 5.10
CA LYS A 47 12.41 -14.57 6.17
C LYS A 47 13.53 -13.69 5.60
N GLY A 48 13.47 -12.39 5.89
CA GLY A 48 14.55 -11.43 5.58
C GLY A 48 15.46 -11.23 6.80
N ASN A 49 16.32 -10.21 6.75
CA ASN A 49 17.10 -9.79 7.91
C ASN A 49 16.17 -9.51 9.12
N ARG A 50 16.40 -10.20 10.24
CA ARG A 50 15.57 -10.12 11.45
C ARG A 50 15.70 -8.75 12.13
N TRP A 51 16.89 -8.16 12.11
CA TRP A 51 17.17 -6.85 12.71
C TRP A 51 16.43 -5.76 11.96
N LEU A 52 16.61 -5.70 10.63
CA LEU A 52 15.86 -4.81 9.75
C LEU A 52 14.35 -4.96 9.91
N ALA A 53 13.84 -6.19 10.00
CA ALA A 53 12.42 -6.44 10.20
C ALA A 53 11.91 -5.91 11.55
N GLY A 54 12.71 -6.03 12.62
CA GLY A 54 12.39 -5.47 13.92
C GLY A 54 12.39 -3.94 13.92
N THR A 55 13.39 -3.33 13.29
CA THR A 55 13.50 -1.87 13.12
C THR A 55 12.30 -1.32 12.34
N LEU A 56 11.97 -1.92 11.19
CA LEU A 56 10.81 -1.54 10.39
C LEU A 56 9.50 -1.71 11.16
N ALA A 57 9.36 -2.78 11.96
CA ALA A 57 8.17 -2.96 12.79
C ALA A 57 8.01 -1.82 13.82
N ARG A 58 9.10 -1.37 14.45
CA ARG A 58 9.08 -0.21 15.36
C ARG A 58 8.70 1.08 14.64
N ILE A 59 9.30 1.34 13.48
CA ILE A 59 8.97 2.52 12.65
C ILE A 59 7.49 2.51 12.28
N VAL A 60 7.00 1.40 11.75
CA VAL A 60 5.59 1.26 11.33
C VAL A 60 4.65 1.38 12.52
N PHE A 61 5.00 0.87 13.69
CA PHE A 61 4.19 1.04 14.90
C PHE A 61 4.05 2.51 15.29
N SER A 62 5.15 3.28 15.23
CA SER A 62 5.09 4.73 15.44
C SER A 62 4.21 5.43 14.40
N VAL A 63 4.44 5.15 13.12
CA VAL A 63 3.67 5.71 12.00
C VAL A 63 2.17 5.37 12.11
N SER A 64 1.82 4.18 12.57
CA SER A 64 0.42 3.73 12.68
C SER A 64 -0.43 4.58 13.62
N LYS A 65 0.20 5.27 14.59
CA LYS A 65 -0.45 6.15 15.56
C LYS A 65 -0.51 7.59 15.10
N ALA A 66 0.31 7.98 14.12
CA ALA A 66 0.37 9.35 13.63
C ALA A 66 -0.82 9.67 12.71
N ASP A 67 -1.19 10.94 12.66
CA ASP A 67 -2.21 11.44 11.74
C ASP A 67 -1.59 11.85 10.41
N THR A 68 -1.05 10.84 9.71
CA THR A 68 -0.31 10.98 8.46
C THR A 68 -0.90 10.09 7.38
N PHE A 69 -0.54 10.35 6.13
CA PHE A 69 -0.93 9.49 5.01
C PHE A 69 -0.55 8.02 5.24
N LEU A 70 0.69 7.76 5.68
CA LEU A 70 1.16 6.41 5.94
C LEU A 70 0.47 5.76 7.14
N GLY A 71 0.15 6.54 8.17
CA GLY A 71 -0.62 6.09 9.33
C GLY A 71 -2.03 5.65 8.96
N GLU A 72 -2.74 6.46 8.16
CA GLU A 72 -4.08 6.12 7.70
C GLU A 72 -4.08 4.94 6.71
N ARG A 73 -3.08 4.88 5.83
CA ARG A 73 -2.87 3.72 4.96
C ARG A 73 -2.71 2.42 5.77
N TYR A 74 -1.92 2.44 6.85
CA TYR A 74 -1.78 1.30 7.76
C TYR A 74 -3.13 0.92 8.38
N ARG A 75 -3.83 1.89 9.00
CA ARG A 75 -5.11 1.63 9.70
C ARG A 75 -6.15 1.04 8.76
N ARG A 76 -6.25 1.54 7.53
CA ARG A 76 -7.18 1.02 6.52
C ARG A 76 -6.86 -0.40 6.06
N ILE A 77 -5.59 -0.75 5.93
CA ILE A 77 -5.19 -2.12 5.58
C ILE A 77 -5.42 -3.04 6.79
N ALA A 78 -5.12 -2.57 8.00
CA ALA A 78 -5.31 -3.34 9.23
C ALA A 78 -6.78 -3.72 9.44
N ARG A 79 -7.71 -2.77 9.25
CA ARG A 79 -9.16 -3.01 9.30
C ARG A 79 -9.65 -4.04 8.29
N ARG A 80 -9.06 -4.09 7.08
CA ARG A 80 -9.53 -4.95 5.98
C ARG A 80 -8.84 -6.31 5.90
N ARG A 81 -7.58 -6.41 6.31
CA ARG A 81 -6.70 -7.56 6.04
C ARG A 81 -5.92 -8.03 7.28
N GLY A 82 -6.06 -7.36 8.42
CA GLY A 82 -5.36 -7.67 9.67
C GLY A 82 -4.02 -6.94 9.84
N LYS A 83 -3.59 -6.81 11.09
CA LYS A 83 -2.41 -6.01 11.51
C LYS A 83 -1.10 -6.49 10.85
N SER A 84 -0.90 -7.80 10.71
CA SER A 84 0.34 -8.35 10.13
C SER A 84 0.51 -7.96 8.66
N LYS A 85 -0.55 -8.01 7.86
CA LYS A 85 -0.51 -7.58 6.46
C LYS A 85 -0.34 -6.08 6.33
N ALA A 86 -0.96 -5.31 7.24
CA ALA A 86 -0.78 -3.86 7.30
C ALA A 86 0.66 -3.47 7.62
N LEU A 87 1.31 -4.18 8.55
CA LEU A 87 2.71 -3.94 8.90
C LEU A 87 3.62 -4.12 7.69
N VAL A 88 3.43 -5.20 6.93
CA VAL A 88 4.23 -5.46 5.71
C VAL A 88 3.98 -4.37 4.66
N ALA A 89 2.72 -4.01 4.42
CA ALA A 89 2.37 -2.99 3.43
C ALA A 89 2.88 -1.59 3.81
N ALA A 90 2.83 -1.21 5.08
CA ALA A 90 3.36 0.06 5.55
C ALA A 90 4.91 0.06 5.52
N GLY A 91 5.55 -1.04 5.93
CA GLY A 91 7.01 -1.18 5.84
C GLY A 91 7.53 -1.09 4.40
N ASN A 92 6.79 -1.63 3.44
CA ASN A 92 7.06 -1.45 2.01
C ASN A 92 7.06 0.04 1.60
N SER A 93 6.03 0.78 2.01
CA SER A 93 5.94 2.22 1.75
C SER A 93 7.06 3.01 2.42
N VAL A 94 7.41 2.67 3.67
CA VAL A 94 8.55 3.29 4.38
C VAL A 94 9.86 3.06 3.61
N LEU A 95 10.13 1.83 3.19
CA LEU A 95 11.35 1.51 2.42
C LEU A 95 11.40 2.24 1.07
N THR A 96 10.25 2.44 0.43
CA THR A 96 10.18 3.21 -0.81
C THR A 96 10.50 4.69 -0.58
N VAL A 97 9.96 5.28 0.49
CA VAL A 97 10.30 6.65 0.89
C VAL A 97 11.78 6.77 1.21
N VAL A 98 12.33 5.85 2.00
CA VAL A 98 13.76 5.84 2.36
C VAL A 98 14.63 5.74 1.11
N TYR A 99 14.31 4.83 0.18
CA TYR A 99 15.04 4.71 -1.08
C TYR A 99 15.09 6.04 -1.82
N GLN A 100 13.95 6.73 -1.95
CA GLN A 100 13.89 8.00 -2.67
C GLN A 100 14.70 9.09 -1.97
N LEU A 101 14.62 9.17 -0.63
CA LEU A 101 15.37 10.15 0.16
C LEU A 101 16.89 9.91 0.14
N LEU A 102 17.33 8.66 0.03
CA LEU A 102 18.75 8.32 -0.05
C LEU A 102 19.29 8.39 -1.49
N SER A 103 18.43 8.25 -2.50
CA SER A 103 18.85 8.28 -3.91
C SER A 103 19.05 9.70 -4.44
N ASP A 104 18.36 10.68 -3.86
CA ASP A 104 18.42 12.08 -4.28
C ASP A 104 18.60 12.99 -3.06
N PRO A 105 19.76 13.66 -2.91
CA PRO A 105 20.02 14.59 -1.81
C PRO A 105 19.04 15.77 -1.73
N GLN A 106 18.35 16.12 -2.82
CA GLN A 106 17.35 17.19 -2.87
C GLN A 106 15.92 16.68 -2.58
N ALA A 107 15.74 15.37 -2.42
CA ALA A 107 14.43 14.81 -2.12
C ALA A 107 14.01 15.16 -0.69
N HIS A 108 12.79 15.70 -0.56
CA HIS A 108 12.18 15.99 0.73
C HIS A 108 10.88 15.19 0.89
N PHE A 109 10.71 14.58 2.05
CA PHE A 109 9.46 13.90 2.37
C PHE A 109 8.39 14.94 2.73
N ARG A 110 7.30 14.95 1.97
CA ARG A 110 6.10 15.72 2.27
C ARG A 110 4.96 14.75 2.56
N ASP A 111 4.40 14.83 3.77
CA ASP A 111 3.21 14.05 4.08
C ASP A 111 1.99 14.58 3.32
N LEU A 112 1.17 13.66 2.82
CA LEU A 112 -0.01 13.98 2.02
C LEU A 112 -1.26 14.25 2.88
N GLY A 113 -1.18 14.00 4.19
CA GLY A 113 -2.28 14.05 5.13
C GLY A 113 -3.07 12.74 5.20
N ALA A 114 -3.72 12.50 6.35
CA ALA A 114 -4.54 11.32 6.57
C ALA A 114 -5.73 11.22 5.58
N ASP A 115 -6.28 12.35 5.16
CA ASP A 115 -7.45 12.42 4.27
C ASP A 115 -7.14 12.17 2.79
N TYR A 116 -5.87 12.07 2.41
CA TYR A 116 -5.45 11.99 1.01
C TYR A 116 -6.13 10.85 0.23
N ASP A 117 -6.29 9.70 0.86
CA ASP A 117 -6.94 8.56 0.22
C ASP A 117 -8.47 8.65 0.19
N GLY A 118 -9.07 9.35 1.15
CA GLY A 118 -10.51 9.60 1.20
C GLY A 118 -10.98 10.44 0.00
N THR A 119 -10.14 11.36 -0.47
CA THR A 119 -10.46 12.25 -1.58
C THR A 119 -10.27 11.62 -2.96
N ARG A 120 -9.38 10.62 -3.13
CA ARG A 120 -9.03 10.02 -4.44
C ARG A 120 -9.45 8.58 -4.64
N ILE A 121 -9.15 7.68 -3.70
CA ILE A 121 -9.41 6.23 -3.88
C ILE A 121 -10.88 5.89 -3.68
N ASN A 122 -11.59 6.70 -2.88
CA ASN A 122 -13.00 6.47 -2.60
C ASN A 122 -13.94 7.04 -3.66
N LYS A 123 -13.64 8.10 -4.40
CA LYS A 123 -14.65 8.70 -5.30
C LYS A 123 -15.16 7.72 -6.35
N ASP A 124 -14.28 7.11 -7.14
CA ASP A 124 -14.70 6.19 -8.21
C ASP A 124 -15.26 4.88 -7.67
N ARG A 125 -14.68 4.37 -6.58
CA ARG A 125 -15.14 3.12 -5.96
C ARG A 125 -16.47 3.30 -5.25
N ARG A 126 -16.66 4.42 -4.56
CA ARG A 126 -17.91 4.80 -3.89
C ARG A 126 -18.98 5.12 -4.91
N ALA A 127 -18.66 5.81 -6.00
CA ALA A 127 -19.59 6.03 -7.10
C ALA A 127 -20.05 4.69 -7.69
N ARG A 128 -19.13 3.75 -7.97
CA ARG A 128 -19.49 2.38 -8.40
C ARG A 128 -20.31 1.60 -7.37
N SER A 129 -19.97 1.71 -6.08
CA SER A 129 -20.73 1.08 -4.99
C SER A 129 -22.14 1.63 -4.88
N LEU A 130 -22.30 2.96 -4.98
CA LEU A 130 -23.61 3.63 -4.97
C LEU A 130 -24.43 3.26 -6.21
N ALA A 131 -23.81 3.22 -7.38
CA ALA A 131 -24.46 2.76 -8.61
C ALA A 131 -24.97 1.32 -8.47
N SER A 132 -24.18 0.41 -7.90
CA SER A 132 -24.61 -0.98 -7.63
C SER A 132 -25.72 -1.05 -6.58
N GLN A 133 -25.69 -0.18 -5.56
CA GLN A 133 -26.76 -0.10 -4.55
C GLN A 133 -28.06 0.47 -5.10
N LEU A 134 -28.01 1.38 -6.08
CA LEU A 134 -29.18 1.94 -6.76
C LEU A 134 -29.74 1.00 -7.84
N GLN A 135 -28.90 0.19 -8.48
CA GLN A 135 -29.34 -0.85 -9.42
C GLN A 135 -30.28 -1.87 -8.76
N ALA A 136 -30.02 -2.25 -7.51
CA ALA A 136 -30.81 -3.25 -6.78
C ALA A 136 -32.30 -2.88 -6.58
N PRO A 137 -32.66 -1.67 -6.13
CA PRO A 137 -34.05 -1.24 -6.02
C PRO A 137 -34.67 -0.75 -7.32
N THR A 138 -33.88 -0.16 -8.25
CA THR A 138 -34.43 0.49 -9.45
C THR A 138 -34.48 -0.42 -10.68
N GLY A 139 -33.74 -1.54 -10.69
CA GLY A 139 -33.65 -2.46 -11.85
C GLY A 139 -32.91 -1.88 -13.07
N GLN A 140 -32.54 -0.61 -13.04
CA GLN A 140 -31.87 0.11 -14.13
C GLN A 140 -30.36 -0.05 -14.05
N LYS A 141 -29.70 -0.33 -15.17
CA LYS A 141 -28.24 -0.53 -15.24
C LYS A 141 -27.51 0.82 -15.29
N ILE A 142 -26.96 1.25 -14.15
CA ILE A 142 -26.17 2.49 -14.04
C ILE A 142 -24.69 2.22 -14.36
N ILE A 143 -24.12 2.91 -15.36
CA ILE A 143 -22.69 2.86 -15.69
C ILE A 143 -22.07 4.24 -15.44
N ILE A 144 -20.82 4.29 -14.95
CA ILE A 144 -20.11 5.55 -14.69
C ILE A 144 -18.85 5.64 -15.57
N PRO A 145 -18.97 5.99 -16.86
CA PRO A 145 -17.82 6.33 -17.69
C PRO A 145 -17.31 7.75 -17.36
N HIS A 146 -15.99 7.90 -17.21
CA HIS A 146 -15.31 9.19 -17.01
C HIS A 146 -15.89 10.10 -15.91
N GLY A 147 -16.50 9.52 -14.86
CA GLY A 147 -17.04 10.25 -13.72
C GLY A 147 -18.47 10.79 -13.90
N LYS A 148 -19.16 10.50 -15.01
CA LYS A 148 -20.59 10.83 -15.20
C LYS A 148 -21.43 9.56 -15.08
N ALA A 149 -22.52 9.59 -14.29
CA ALA A 149 -23.45 8.48 -14.19
C ALA A 149 -24.41 8.51 -15.39
N VAL A 150 -24.53 7.39 -16.11
CA VAL A 150 -25.41 7.20 -17.27
C VAL A 150 -26.32 6.01 -16.99
N LEU A 151 -27.62 6.19 -17.22
CA LEU A 151 -28.61 5.11 -17.19
C LEU A 151 -28.56 4.39 -18.55
N VAL A 152 -28.38 3.08 -18.53
CA VAL A 152 -28.59 2.24 -19.71
C VAL A 152 -30.03 1.74 -19.62
N GLU A 153 -30.88 2.25 -20.49
CA GLU A 153 -32.22 1.69 -20.69
C GLU A 153 -32.08 0.26 -21.23
N PRO A 154 -32.82 -0.72 -20.67
CA PRO A 154 -32.82 -2.06 -21.22
C PRO A 154 -33.40 -1.99 -22.63
N GLU A 155 -32.59 -2.37 -23.63
CA GLU A 155 -33.05 -2.61 -24.99
C GLU A 155 -34.22 -3.60 -24.93
N THR A 156 -35.42 -3.13 -25.24
CA THR A 156 -36.60 -3.97 -25.46
C THR A 156 -36.32 -4.93 -26.61
N ALA A 157 -36.22 -6.22 -26.30
CA ALA A 157 -36.35 -7.33 -27.22
C ALA A 157 -37.14 -8.47 -26.54
#